data_AF-A0A0R2TLC2-F1
#
_entry.id   AF-A0A0R2TLC2-F1
#
_cell.length_a   1.000
_cell.length_b   1.000
_cell.length_c   1.000
_cell.angle_alpha   90.00
_cell.angle_beta   90.00
_cell.angle_gamma   90.00
#
_symmetry.space_group_name_H-M   'P 1'
#
loop_
_entity.id
_entity.type
_entity.pdbx_description
1 polymer ?
#
loop_
_entity_poly.entity_id
_entity_poly.type
_entity_poly.pdbx_seq_one_letter_code
_entity_poly.pdbx_strand_id
1 'polypeptide(L)'
;MANTELWAIAIGAMKEAYVCGLAEGISFSFEDPTNYVTKFAEMMPSASPSMRLDHLARQKSEIDSINGMVPVLGKKHDIQTPFNQTITGAVRAAEMKFEGIKK
;
A
#
# COMPACT_ATOMS: atom_id res chain seq x y z
N MET A 1 4.38 9.04 19.03
CA MET A 1 4.61 7.60 18.75
C MET A 1 3.92 7.29 17.45
N ALA A 2 4.57 6.56 16.53
CA ALA A 2 3.88 6.04 15.36
C ALA A 2 2.64 5.26 15.85
N ASN A 3 1.48 5.48 15.24
CA ASN A 3 0.25 4.80 15.64
C ASN A 3 0.45 3.28 15.42
N THR A 4 0.50 2.52 16.51
CA THR A 4 0.80 1.08 16.50
C THR A 4 -0.21 0.29 15.66
N GLU A 5 -1.47 0.71 15.63
CA GLU A 5 -2.51 0.08 14.82
C GLU A 5 -2.29 0.32 13.32
N LEU A 6 -1.96 1.56 12.94
CA LEU A 6 -1.62 1.90 11.56
C LEU A 6 -0.35 1.19 11.10
N TRP A 7 0.63 1.01 12.00
CA TRP A 7 1.84 0.25 11.71
C TRP A 7 1.51 -1.23 11.45
N ALA A 8 0.65 -1.84 12.27
CA ALA A 8 0.21 -3.22 12.06
C ALA A 8 -0.49 -3.40 10.71
N ILE A 9 -1.31 -2.44 10.28
CA ILE A 9 -1.94 -2.42 8.96
C ILE A 9 -0.91 -2.33 7.84
N ALA A 10 0.08 -1.44 7.97
CA ALA A 10 1.15 -1.29 6.98
C ALA A 10 1.99 -2.58 6.83
N ILE A 11 2.33 -3.22 7.95
CA ILE A 11 3.03 -4.52 7.94
C ILE A 11 2.16 -5.61 7.31
N GLY A 12 0.85 -5.62 7.60
CA GLY A 12 -0.10 -6.56 6.98
C GLY A 12 -0.12 -6.42 5.45
N ALA A 13 -0.28 -5.20 4.95
CA ALA A 13 -0.29 -4.91 3.51
C ALA A 13 1.05 -5.28 2.83
N MET A 14 2.17 -5.00 3.50
CA MET A 14 3.49 -5.36 3.01
C MET A 14 3.67 -6.89 2.92
N LYS A 15 3.23 -7.66 3.94
CA LYS A 15 3.34 -9.13 3.94
C LYS A 15 2.54 -9.77 2.80
N GLU A 16 1.34 -9.25 2.54
CA GLU A 16 0.53 -9.70 1.40
C GLU A 16 1.26 -9.49 0.07
N ALA A 17 1.84 -8.30 -0.13
CA ALA A 17 2.59 -7.98 -1.34
C ALA A 17 3.82 -8.88 -1.50
N TYR A 18 4.54 -9.14 -0.40
CA TYR A 18 5.70 -10.03 -0.39
C TYR A 18 5.33 -11.46 -0.80
N VAL A 19 4.30 -12.04 -0.19
CA VAL A 19 3.85 -13.40 -0.52
C VAL A 19 3.36 -13.49 -1.97
N CYS A 20 2.65 -12.47 -2.47
CA CYS A 20 2.26 -12.40 -3.89
C CYS A 20 3.48 -12.32 -4.81
N GLY A 21 4.50 -11.53 -4.46
CA GLY A 21 5.73 -11.43 -5.24
C GLY A 21 6.52 -12.75 -5.30
N LEU A 22 6.58 -13.48 -4.18
CA LEU A 22 7.16 -14.82 -4.16
C LEU A 22 6.40 -15.78 -5.08
N ALA A 23 5.06 -15.72 -5.10
CA ALA A 23 4.22 -16.54 -5.98
C ALA A 23 4.39 -16.18 -7.48
N GLU A 24 4.73 -14.93 -7.80
CA GLU A 24 5.16 -14.50 -9.14
C GLU A 24 6.59 -14.93 -9.50
N GLY A 25 7.32 -15.58 -8.58
CA GLY A 25 8.70 -16.02 -8.81
C GLY A 25 9.74 -14.89 -8.68
N ILE A 26 9.40 -13.80 -7.97
CA ILE A 26 10.34 -12.70 -7.72
C ILE A 26 11.34 -13.10 -6.65
N SER A 27 12.62 -13.01 -6.98
CA SER A 27 13.71 -13.13 -6.01
C SER A 27 13.96 -11.80 -5.32
N PHE A 28 13.41 -11.62 -4.12
CA PHE A 28 13.72 -10.46 -3.29
C PHE A 28 15.15 -10.55 -2.73
N SER A 29 15.83 -9.40 -2.63
CA SER A 29 17.18 -9.31 -2.03
C SER A 29 17.17 -9.36 -0.49
N PHE A 30 16.02 -9.65 0.11
CA PHE A 30 15.80 -9.71 1.54
C PHE A 30 14.86 -10.87 1.89
N GLU A 31 15.03 -11.43 3.08
CA GLU A 31 14.23 -12.54 3.60
C GLU A 31 13.21 -12.09 4.66
N ASP A 32 13.52 -11.03 5.41
CA ASP A 32 12.61 -10.45 6.40
C ASP A 32 11.99 -9.16 5.87
N PRO A 33 10.75 -9.23 5.34
CA PRO A 33 10.13 -8.08 4.72
C PRO A 33 9.64 -7.06 5.78
N THR A 34 9.46 -7.49 7.05
CA THR A 34 9.09 -6.60 8.17
C THR A 34 10.29 -5.75 8.59
N ASN A 35 11.44 -6.38 8.78
CA ASN A 35 12.69 -5.66 9.06
C ASN A 35 13.06 -4.71 7.91
N TYR A 36 12.92 -5.17 6.66
CA TYR A 36 13.17 -4.34 5.47
C TYR A 36 12.32 -3.07 5.46
N VAL A 37 10.99 -3.18 5.61
CA VAL A 37 10.10 -2.01 5.59
C VAL A 37 10.30 -1.10 6.82
N THR A 38 10.66 -1.68 7.97
CA THR A 38 10.94 -0.91 9.20
C THR A 38 12.17 -0.02 9.00
N LYS A 39 13.29 -0.60 8.54
CA LYS A 39 14.50 0.15 8.21
C LYS A 39 14.25 1.20 7.13
N PHE A 40 13.44 0.87 6.12
CA PHE A 40 13.05 1.84 5.10
C PHE A 40 12.31 3.04 5.70
N ALA A 41 11.34 2.81 6.60
CA ALA A 41 10.61 3.88 7.27
C ALA A 41 11.53 4.75 8.16
N GLU A 42 12.52 4.15 8.83
CA GLU A 42 13.49 4.85 9.67
C GLU A 42 14.41 5.79 8.88
N MET A 43 14.72 5.47 7.61
CA MET A 43 15.54 6.33 6.75
C MET A 43 14.83 7.62 6.34
N MET A 44 13.49 7.66 6.42
CA MET A 44 12.68 8.74 5.85
C MET A 44 11.59 9.24 6.81
N PRO A 45 11.93 9.62 8.06
CA PRO A 45 10.93 9.91 9.10
C PRO A 45 10.05 11.13 8.80
N SER A 46 10.54 12.04 7.96
CA SER A 46 9.84 13.29 7.58
C SER A 46 9.43 13.33 6.11
N ALA A 47 9.60 12.24 5.36
CA ALA A 47 9.23 12.21 3.96
C ALA A 47 7.71 12.21 3.79
N SER A 48 7.23 12.88 2.74
CA SER A 48 5.85 12.78 2.30
C SER A 48 5.80 11.96 1.01
N PRO A 49 5.11 10.81 0.98
CA PRO A 49 5.02 10.00 -0.23
C PRO A 49 4.21 10.73 -1.32
N SER A 50 4.50 10.43 -2.59
CA SER A 50 3.83 10.97 -3.79
C SER A 50 2.32 10.97 -3.66
N MET A 51 1.72 9.83 -3.32
CA MET A 51 0.27 9.68 -3.17
C MET A 51 -0.35 10.66 -2.15
N ARG A 52 0.37 11.04 -1.09
CA ARG A 52 -0.11 12.06 -0.15
C ARG A 52 -0.09 13.45 -0.78
N LEU A 53 0.92 13.76 -1.59
CA LEU A 53 1.00 15.02 -2.33
C LEU A 53 -0.12 15.13 -3.37
N ASP A 54 -0.43 14.04 -4.08
CA ASP A 54 -1.56 13.99 -5.02
C ASP A 54 -2.88 14.30 -4.30
N HIS A 55 -3.10 13.70 -3.13
CA HIS A 55 -4.31 13.94 -2.33
C HIS A 55 -4.40 15.37 -1.81
N LEU A 56 -3.28 15.98 -1.41
CA LEU A 56 -3.24 17.40 -1.05
C LEU A 56 -3.58 18.31 -2.24
N ALA A 57 -3.18 17.91 -3.45
CA ALA A 57 -3.55 18.58 -4.70
C ALA A 57 -4.96 18.19 -5.21
N ARG A 58 -5.69 17.32 -4.48
CA ARG A 58 -6.99 16.75 -4.87
C ARG A 58 -6.96 16.04 -6.22
N GLN A 59 -5.87 15.34 -6.50
CA GLN A 59 -5.66 14.52 -7.69
C GLN A 59 -5.78 13.03 -7.34
N LYS A 60 -6.11 12.21 -8.34
CA LYS A 60 -6.05 10.75 -8.19
C LYS A 60 -4.60 10.31 -8.04
N SER A 61 -4.35 9.38 -7.14
CA SER A 61 -3.03 8.83 -6.92
C SER A 61 -2.83 7.52 -7.68
N GLU A 62 -1.64 6.93 -7.54
CA GLU A 62 -1.26 5.62 -8.08
C GLU A 62 -1.78 4.41 -7.27
N ILE A 63 -2.86 4.58 -6.49
CA ILE A 63 -3.36 3.54 -5.56
C ILE A 63 -3.67 2.21 -6.26
N ASP A 64 -4.21 2.27 -7.47
CA ASP A 64 -4.61 1.09 -8.24
C ASP A 64 -3.41 0.30 -8.73
N SER A 65 -2.30 0.97 -9.00
CA SER A 65 -1.06 0.38 -9.48
C SER A 65 -0.20 -0.19 -8.34
N ILE A 66 -0.27 0.41 -7.14
CA ILE A 66 0.52 -0.02 -5.97
C ILE A 66 -0.26 -1.05 -5.16
N ASN A 67 -1.13 -0.60 -4.24
CA ASN A 67 -1.88 -1.52 -3.37
C ASN A 67 -2.96 -2.27 -4.16
N GLY A 68 -3.57 -1.64 -5.17
CA GLY A 68 -4.63 -2.23 -5.97
C GLY A 68 -4.19 -3.41 -6.84
N MET A 69 -2.89 -3.54 -7.12
CA MET A 69 -2.32 -4.66 -7.86
C MET A 69 -2.19 -5.91 -6.99
N VAL A 70 -1.95 -5.75 -5.69
CA VAL A 70 -1.74 -6.89 -4.78
C VAL A 70 -2.95 -7.84 -4.75
N PRO A 71 -4.21 -7.39 -4.65
CA PRO A 71 -5.37 -8.27 -4.73
C PRO A 71 -5.56 -8.95 -6.10
N VAL A 72 -5.10 -8.34 -7.19
CA VAL A 72 -5.14 -8.96 -8.51
C VAL A 72 -4.19 -10.16 -8.55
N LEU A 73 -2.96 -9.99 -8.05
CA LEU A 73 -1.98 -11.06 -7.92
C LEU A 73 -2.42 -12.11 -6.89
N GLY A 74 -2.98 -11.67 -5.76
CA GLY A 74 -3.50 -12.54 -4.73
C GLY A 74 -4.56 -13.50 -5.28
N LYS A 75 -5.52 -12.97 -6.05
CA LYS A 75 -6.54 -13.80 -6.72
C LYS A 75 -5.93 -14.80 -7.72
N LYS A 76 -4.89 -14.41 -8.46
CA LYS A 76 -4.21 -15.29 -9.42
C LYS A 76 -3.59 -16.53 -8.75
N HIS A 77 -3.15 -16.39 -7.50
CA HIS A 77 -2.41 -17.41 -6.74
C HIS A 77 -3.15 -17.96 -5.52
N ASP A 78 -4.44 -17.65 -5.38
CA ASP A 78 -5.27 -18.05 -4.22
C ASP A 78 -4.72 -17.55 -2.86
N ILE A 79 -4.13 -16.35 -2.85
CA ILE A 79 -3.61 -15.67 -1.66
C ILE A 79 -4.61 -14.60 -1.21
N GLN A 80 -4.98 -14.63 0.08
CA GLN A 80 -5.82 -13.61 0.68
C GLN A 80 -5.05 -12.30 0.87
N THR A 81 -5.65 -11.18 0.46
CA THR A 81 -5.04 -9.84 0.55
C THR A 81 -5.96 -8.79 1.20
N PRO A 82 -6.55 -9.04 2.39
CA PRO A 82 -7.52 -8.16 3.02
C PRO A 82 -7.00 -6.74 3.31
N PHE A 83 -5.73 -6.57 3.67
CA PHE A 83 -5.16 -5.26 3.98
C PHE A 83 -5.07 -4.39 2.72
N ASN A 84 -4.48 -4.91 1.65
CA ASN A 84 -4.40 -4.16 0.39
C ASN A 84 -5.80 -3.89 -0.20
N GLN A 85 -6.72 -4.85 -0.13
CA GLN A 85 -8.12 -4.63 -0.55
C GLN A 85 -8.77 -3.46 0.21
N THR A 86 -8.61 -3.45 1.55
CA THR A 86 -9.20 -2.43 2.41
C THR A 86 -8.58 -1.05 2.17
N ILE A 87 -7.25 -0.97 2.11
CA ILE A 87 -6.53 0.29 1.86
C ILE A 87 -6.91 0.87 0.49
N THR A 88 -6.91 0.04 -0.56
CA THR A 88 -7.31 0.47 -1.90
C THR A 88 -8.75 0.97 -1.91
N GLY A 89 -9.68 0.27 -1.27
CA GLY A 89 -11.08 0.70 -1.16
C GLY A 89 -11.23 2.04 -0.44
N ALA A 90 -10.54 2.22 0.69
CA ALA A 90 -10.58 3.45 1.48
C ALA A 90 -10.03 4.66 0.71
N VAL A 91 -8.90 4.48 0.01
CA VAL A 91 -8.29 5.54 -0.80
C VAL A 91 -9.17 5.90 -2.00
N ARG A 92 -9.70 4.92 -2.74
CA ARG A 92 -10.66 5.17 -3.83
C ARG A 92 -11.87 5.97 -3.34
N ALA A 93 -12.43 5.60 -2.19
CA ALA A 93 -13.57 6.31 -1.60
C ALA A 93 -13.22 7.76 -1.18
N ALA A 94 -11.97 8.01 -0.76
CA ALA A 94 -11.50 9.36 -0.50
C ALA A 94 -11.36 10.17 -1.81
N GLU A 95 -10.80 9.57 -2.85
CA GLU A 95 -10.57 10.21 -4.16
C GLU A 95 -11.88 10.52 -4.92
N MET A 96 -12.93 9.71 -4.74
CA MET A 96 -14.27 10.02 -5.27
C MET A 96 -14.80 11.36 -4.78
N LYS A 97 -14.39 11.82 -3.59
CA LYS A 97 -14.76 13.14 -3.05
C LYS A 97 -13.99 14.28 -3.72
N PHE A 98 -12.96 13.99 -4.52
CA PHE A 98 -12.26 14.99 -5.32
C PHE A 98 -13.11 15.41 -6.52
N GLU A 99 -13.81 14.46 -7.13
CA GLU A 99 -14.62 14.64 -8.34
C GLU A 99 -15.92 15.44 -8.10
N GLY A 100 -16.38 15.54 -6.85
CA GLY A 100 -17.59 16.27 -6.46
C GLY A 100 -17.47 17.79 -6.36
N ILE A 101 -16.27 18.37 -6.60
CA ILE A 101 -16.06 19.82 -6.71
C ILE A 101 -15.78 20.14 -8.18
N LYS A 102 -16.80 20.02 -9.03
CA LYS A 102 -16.83 20.78 -10.28
C LYS A 102 -17.37 22.18 -9.93
N LYS A 103 -16.60 23.21 -10.30
CA LYS A 103 -16.99 24.63 -10.20
C LYS A 103 -18.37 24.87 -10.79
#